data_AF-A0A7J5GR97-F1
#
_entry.id   AF-A0A7J5GR97-F1
#
_cell.length_a   1.000
_cell.length_b   1.000
_cell.length_c   1.000
_cell.angle_alpha   90.00
_cell.angle_beta   90.00
_cell.angle_gamma   90.00
#
_symmetry.space_group_name_H-M   'P 1'
#
loop_
_entity.id
_entity.type
_entity.pdbx_description
1 polymer ?
#
loop_
_entity_poly.entity_id
_entity_poly.type
_entity_poly.pdbx_seq_one_letter_code
_entity_poly.pdbx_strand_id
1 'polypeptide(L)'
;MSGKIYPIGIQNFEKIRKGGYLYIDKTALVYQLVKTGSYYFLSRPRRFGKSLLISTLEAYFQGKKELFEGLAVEKLEKDWIKHPILHLDLNIEKYDTPESLDKILNDNLEYWESQYGTRPSETSFSLRFAGIIQRACEKTGQRVVILVDEYDKPMLQAIGNEELQKQFRNTLKPFYGALKTKDGYIKFALLTGVTKFGKVSVFSDLNNLDDISMWNEYVEICGVSEREIHNNLETELHEFAAARGITYDKLCEELRECYDGYHFTHNSIGMYNPFSLLNAFKRKDFGSYWFETGTPTYLVKLLQKHHYDLERMTHEETDAQVLNSIDSESTNPIPVIYQSGYLTIKGYDEEFGMYRLGFPNREVEEGFVRFLLPYYANVNKVESPFEIQKFVREVRAGDYESFFRRLQSFFSDIPYELACELELHYQNVLYIVCKLVGFYVKAEYHTSEGRVDMVLQPDKFSYIMEFNLNGTAEDAL
;
A
#
# COMPACT_ATOMS: atom_id res chain seq x y z
N MET A 1 7.68 1.17 -32.99
CA MET A 1 7.03 1.74 -31.80
C MET A 1 5.80 0.91 -31.54
N SER A 2 5.82 0.11 -30.48
CA SER A 2 4.65 -0.56 -29.94
C SER A 2 3.53 0.47 -29.74
N GLY A 3 2.37 0.23 -30.35
CA GLY A 3 1.16 1.04 -30.19
C GLY A 3 0.38 0.75 -28.91
N LYS A 4 1.00 0.08 -27.93
CA LYS A 4 0.32 -0.37 -26.70
C LYS A 4 -0.11 0.82 -25.84
N ILE A 5 -1.37 0.80 -25.41
CA ILE A 5 -1.96 1.87 -24.60
C ILE A 5 -2.02 1.41 -23.14
N TYR A 6 -1.28 2.06 -22.25
CA TYR A 6 -1.25 1.69 -20.83
C TYR A 6 -2.45 2.27 -20.05
N PRO A 7 -3.17 1.47 -19.24
CA PRO A 7 -4.37 1.91 -18.51
C PRO A 7 -4.05 2.72 -17.23
N ILE A 8 -3.13 3.68 -17.30
CA ILE A 8 -2.68 4.44 -16.12
C ILE A 8 -3.84 5.30 -15.59
N GLY A 9 -4.25 5.03 -14.35
CA GLY A 9 -5.36 5.72 -13.70
C GLY A 9 -6.75 5.24 -14.15
N ILE A 10 -6.84 4.17 -14.94
CA ILE A 10 -8.12 3.56 -15.34
C ILE A 10 -8.39 2.36 -14.43
N GLN A 11 -9.47 2.43 -13.66
CA GLN A 11 -9.90 1.37 -12.76
C GLN A 11 -11.12 0.59 -13.27
N ASN A 12 -11.77 1.07 -14.34
CA ASN A 12 -12.95 0.44 -14.90
C ASN A 12 -12.52 -0.63 -15.94
N PHE A 13 -12.84 -1.89 -15.65
CA PHE A 13 -12.48 -3.04 -16.49
C PHE A 13 -13.09 -2.93 -17.90
N GLU A 14 -14.36 -2.57 -18.00
CA GLU A 14 -15.05 -2.42 -19.29
C GLU A 14 -14.39 -1.37 -20.19
N LYS A 15 -13.97 -0.24 -19.62
CA LYS A 15 -13.23 0.81 -20.34
C LYS A 15 -11.87 0.30 -20.85
N ILE A 16 -11.16 -0.50 -20.06
CA ILE A 16 -9.89 -1.11 -20.48
C ILE A 16 -10.12 -2.03 -21.68
N ARG A 17 -11.10 -2.94 -21.58
CA ARG A 17 -11.40 -3.94 -22.61
C ARG A 17 -11.90 -3.31 -23.91
N LYS A 18 -12.81 -2.33 -23.83
CA LYS A 18 -13.35 -1.63 -25.01
C LYS A 18 -12.37 -0.62 -25.63
N GLY A 19 -11.46 -0.07 -24.82
CA GLY A 19 -10.55 0.98 -25.25
C GLY A 19 -9.21 0.52 -25.84
N GLY A 20 -9.01 -0.80 -26.01
CA GLY A 20 -7.75 -1.34 -26.54
C GLY A 20 -6.55 -1.15 -25.61
N TYR A 21 -6.80 -0.97 -24.31
CA TYR A 21 -5.75 -0.82 -23.31
C TYR A 21 -5.11 -2.18 -23.00
N LEU A 22 -3.84 -2.15 -22.57
CA LEU A 22 -3.20 -3.31 -21.98
C LEU A 22 -4.00 -3.80 -20.78
N TYR A 23 -4.29 -5.09 -20.74
CA TYR A 23 -4.86 -5.78 -19.60
C TYR A 23 -4.04 -7.05 -19.32
N ILE A 24 -3.46 -7.15 -18.12
CA ILE A 24 -2.77 -8.35 -17.67
C ILE A 24 -3.82 -9.25 -17.03
N ASP A 25 -4.00 -10.44 -17.59
CA ASP A 25 -5.13 -11.30 -17.29
C ASP A 25 -5.01 -11.99 -15.92
N LYS A 26 -5.92 -11.62 -15.01
CA LYS A 26 -6.08 -12.24 -13.67
C LYS A 26 -7.35 -13.08 -13.55
N THR A 27 -8.08 -13.28 -14.65
CA THR A 27 -9.45 -13.78 -14.60
C THR A 27 -9.57 -15.25 -14.20
N ALA A 28 -8.50 -16.03 -14.31
CA ALA A 28 -8.44 -17.37 -13.73
C ALA A 28 -8.55 -17.33 -12.19
N LEU A 29 -7.86 -16.40 -11.53
CA LEU A 29 -7.93 -16.21 -10.07
C LEU A 29 -9.30 -15.65 -9.66
N VAL A 30 -9.88 -14.76 -10.47
CA VAL A 30 -11.27 -14.28 -10.28
C VAL A 30 -12.25 -15.46 -10.30
N TYR A 31 -12.13 -16.35 -11.30
CA TYR A 31 -12.97 -17.53 -11.40
C TYR A 31 -12.79 -18.47 -10.19
N GLN A 32 -11.55 -18.72 -9.77
CA GLN A 32 -11.24 -19.52 -8.58
C GLN A 32 -11.90 -18.92 -7.34
N LEU A 33 -11.73 -17.62 -7.10
CA LEU A 33 -12.29 -16.90 -5.97
C LEU A 33 -13.82 -17.08 -5.89
N VAL A 34 -14.51 -16.92 -7.02
CA VAL A 34 -15.98 -17.03 -7.10
C VAL A 34 -16.49 -18.47 -6.91
N LYS A 35 -15.68 -19.49 -7.21
CA LYS A 35 -16.10 -20.91 -7.09
C LYS A 35 -15.71 -21.55 -5.76
N THR A 36 -14.76 -20.99 -5.02
CA THR A 36 -14.26 -21.58 -3.77
C THR A 36 -15.05 -21.14 -2.53
N GLY A 37 -15.55 -19.90 -2.49
CA GLY A 37 -16.20 -19.37 -1.31
C GLY A 37 -17.03 -18.12 -1.59
N SER A 38 -17.52 -17.48 -0.52
CA SER A 38 -18.57 -16.46 -0.63
C SER A 38 -18.25 -15.14 0.06
N TYR A 39 -17.39 -15.09 1.08
CA TYR A 39 -17.13 -13.86 1.84
C TYR A 39 -15.64 -13.65 1.97
N TYR A 40 -15.14 -12.62 1.29
CA TYR A 40 -13.72 -12.35 1.18
C TYR A 40 -13.35 -10.96 1.63
N PHE A 41 -12.14 -10.86 2.15
CA PHE A 41 -11.46 -9.63 2.45
C PHE A 41 -10.09 -9.61 1.78
N LEU A 42 -9.78 -8.51 1.10
CA LEU A 42 -8.49 -8.31 0.47
C LEU A 42 -7.92 -6.93 0.80
N SER A 43 -6.86 -6.92 1.60
CA SER A 43 -5.99 -5.77 1.80
C SER A 43 -4.82 -5.83 0.82
N ARG A 44 -4.62 -4.74 0.10
CA ARG A 44 -3.42 -4.48 -0.72
C ARG A 44 -3.07 -2.99 -0.63
N PRO A 45 -1.78 -2.63 -0.77
CA PRO A 45 -1.40 -1.23 -0.79
C PRO A 45 -2.11 -0.43 -1.88
N ARG A 46 -2.07 0.90 -1.76
CA ARG A 46 -2.67 1.79 -2.75
C ARG A 46 -2.15 1.48 -4.15
N ARG A 47 -3.02 1.60 -5.16
CA ARG A 47 -2.70 1.43 -6.59
C ARG A 47 -2.23 0.03 -7.01
N PHE A 48 -2.49 -1.01 -6.21
CA PHE A 48 -2.25 -2.41 -6.59
C PHE A 48 -3.30 -3.05 -7.50
N GLY A 49 -4.37 -2.32 -7.83
CA GLY A 49 -5.42 -2.81 -8.74
C GLY A 49 -6.68 -3.36 -8.04
N LYS A 50 -6.89 -3.06 -6.74
CA LYS A 50 -8.11 -3.47 -6.00
C LYS A 50 -9.41 -3.04 -6.68
N SER A 51 -9.54 -1.76 -7.02
CA SER A 51 -10.72 -1.23 -7.73
C SER A 51 -10.91 -1.85 -9.12
N LEU A 52 -9.80 -2.19 -9.81
CA LEU A 52 -9.87 -2.90 -11.08
C LEU A 52 -10.36 -4.35 -10.90
N LEU A 53 -9.94 -5.02 -9.83
CA LEU A 53 -10.45 -6.34 -9.46
C LEU A 53 -11.96 -6.27 -9.16
N ILE A 54 -12.41 -5.28 -8.39
CA ILE A 54 -13.83 -5.03 -8.11
C ILE A 54 -14.62 -4.81 -9.41
N SER A 55 -14.13 -3.95 -10.31
CA SER A 55 -14.78 -3.72 -11.60
C SER A 55 -14.77 -4.96 -12.52
N THR A 56 -13.75 -5.81 -12.41
CA THR A 56 -13.68 -7.09 -13.14
C THR A 56 -14.72 -8.07 -12.60
N LEU A 57 -14.85 -8.20 -11.28
CA LEU A 57 -15.89 -9.00 -10.62
C LEU A 57 -17.30 -8.50 -10.96
N GLU A 58 -17.49 -7.18 -10.97
CA GLU A 58 -18.76 -6.56 -11.37
C GLU A 58 -19.15 -6.96 -12.81
N ALA A 59 -18.24 -6.83 -13.76
CA ALA A 59 -18.48 -7.25 -15.14
C ALA A 59 -18.76 -8.77 -15.27
N TYR A 60 -18.05 -9.59 -14.49
CA TYR A 60 -18.25 -11.04 -14.46
C TYR A 60 -19.66 -11.38 -13.95
N PHE A 61 -20.10 -10.82 -12.81
CA PHE A 61 -21.42 -11.08 -12.23
C PHE A 61 -22.57 -10.40 -12.97
N GLN A 62 -22.29 -9.37 -13.80
CA GLN A 62 -23.25 -8.81 -14.76
C GLN A 62 -23.43 -9.70 -16.01
N GLY A 63 -22.66 -10.78 -16.13
CA GLY A 63 -22.73 -11.71 -17.26
C GLY A 63 -22.25 -11.10 -18.58
N LYS A 64 -21.36 -10.09 -18.53
CA LYS A 64 -20.82 -9.39 -19.72
C LYS A 64 -19.72 -10.22 -20.40
N LYS A 65 -20.07 -11.41 -20.90
CA LYS A 65 -19.15 -12.38 -21.51
C LYS A 65 -18.23 -11.77 -22.56
N GLU A 66 -18.74 -10.86 -23.36
CA GLU A 66 -18.02 -10.17 -24.44
C GLU A 66 -16.77 -9.41 -23.95
N LEU A 67 -16.75 -8.95 -22.69
CA LEU A 67 -15.57 -8.27 -22.14
C LEU A 67 -14.42 -9.23 -21.83
N PHE A 68 -14.71 -10.53 -21.71
CA PHE A 68 -13.76 -11.56 -21.31
C PHE A 68 -13.19 -12.36 -22.49
N GLU A 69 -13.52 -12.00 -23.73
CA GLU A 69 -12.95 -12.65 -24.92
C GLU A 69 -11.41 -12.59 -24.89
N GLY A 70 -10.78 -13.74 -25.10
CA GLY A 70 -9.33 -13.93 -25.06
C GLY A 70 -8.72 -14.03 -23.65
N LEU A 71 -9.53 -13.96 -22.59
CA LEU A 71 -9.08 -14.10 -21.21
C LEU A 71 -9.33 -15.53 -20.68
N ALA A 72 -8.62 -15.94 -19.64
CA ALA A 72 -8.68 -17.28 -19.08
C ALA A 72 -10.11 -17.69 -18.67
N VAL A 73 -10.88 -16.77 -18.07
CA VAL A 73 -12.24 -17.06 -17.62
C VAL A 73 -13.21 -17.38 -18.77
N GLU A 74 -12.94 -16.94 -20.00
CA GLU A 74 -13.77 -17.29 -21.16
C GLU A 74 -13.91 -18.81 -21.33
N LYS A 75 -12.83 -19.55 -21.05
CA LYS A 75 -12.77 -21.01 -21.16
C LYS A 75 -13.29 -21.71 -19.90
N LEU A 76 -13.29 -21.03 -18.76
CA LEU A 76 -13.64 -21.60 -17.46
C LEU A 76 -15.14 -21.45 -17.14
N GLU A 77 -15.71 -20.26 -17.39
CA GLU A 77 -17.11 -19.94 -17.08
C GLU A 77 -18.04 -20.27 -18.26
N LYS A 78 -19.09 -21.03 -17.99
CA LYS A 78 -20.04 -21.52 -19.01
C LYS A 78 -21.41 -20.91 -18.88
N ASP A 79 -21.84 -20.55 -17.67
CA ASP A 79 -23.23 -20.21 -17.39
C ASP A 79 -23.50 -18.71 -17.52
N TRP A 80 -22.52 -17.86 -17.19
CA TRP A 80 -22.61 -16.39 -17.27
C TRP A 80 -23.90 -15.82 -16.66
N ILE A 81 -24.29 -16.38 -15.51
CA ILE A 81 -25.51 -16.01 -14.79
C ILE A 81 -25.39 -14.57 -14.27
N LYS A 82 -26.41 -13.76 -14.53
CA LYS A 82 -26.50 -12.39 -14.04
C LYS A 82 -26.98 -12.37 -12.60
N HIS A 83 -26.27 -11.66 -11.75
CA HIS A 83 -26.63 -11.44 -10.35
C HIS A 83 -26.89 -9.96 -10.08
N PRO A 84 -27.83 -9.60 -9.17
CA PRO A 84 -27.92 -8.23 -8.68
C PRO A 84 -26.66 -7.88 -7.89
N ILE A 85 -26.12 -6.69 -8.11
CA ILE A 85 -24.88 -6.22 -7.51
C ILE A 85 -25.16 -4.98 -6.66
N LEU A 86 -24.68 -4.99 -5.42
CA LEU A 86 -24.64 -3.84 -4.54
C LEU A 86 -23.17 -3.46 -4.37
N HIS A 87 -22.74 -2.43 -5.09
CA HIS A 87 -21.37 -1.93 -5.05
C HIS A 87 -21.33 -0.64 -4.21
N LEU A 88 -20.61 -0.69 -3.08
CA LEU A 88 -20.37 0.45 -2.20
C LEU A 88 -18.93 0.93 -2.38
N ASP A 89 -18.76 2.14 -2.91
CA ASP A 89 -17.45 2.81 -3.01
C ASP A 89 -17.38 3.94 -1.98
N LEU A 90 -16.49 3.81 -1.00
CA LEU A 90 -16.28 4.82 0.04
C LEU A 90 -15.27 5.90 -0.37
N ASN A 91 -14.78 5.93 -1.61
CA ASN A 91 -13.74 6.87 -2.02
C ASN A 91 -14.15 8.33 -2.18
N ILE A 92 -15.43 8.62 -2.40
CA ILE A 92 -15.83 9.93 -2.91
C ILE A 92 -15.80 11.01 -1.83
N GLU A 93 -16.09 10.64 -0.59
CA GLU A 93 -16.30 11.59 0.50
C GLU A 93 -15.02 11.93 1.28
N LYS A 94 -15.01 13.11 1.89
CA LYS A 94 -14.02 13.50 2.91
C LYS A 94 -14.62 13.22 4.29
N TYR A 95 -14.00 12.30 5.03
CA TYR A 95 -14.48 11.84 6.32
C TYR A 95 -13.90 12.65 7.48
N ASP A 96 -14.30 13.92 7.59
CA ASP A 96 -13.87 14.83 8.64
C ASP A 96 -14.96 15.14 9.70
N THR A 97 -16.21 14.75 9.44
CA THR A 97 -17.31 14.83 10.41
C THR A 97 -18.12 13.53 10.46
N PRO A 98 -18.88 13.26 11.53
CA PRO A 98 -19.71 12.04 11.62
C PRO A 98 -20.71 11.90 10.47
N GLU A 99 -21.30 13.01 10.04
CA GLU A 99 -22.33 13.06 9.00
C GLU A 99 -21.79 12.70 7.61
N SER A 100 -20.47 12.78 7.39
CA SER A 100 -19.85 12.41 6.11
C SER A 100 -20.11 10.94 5.76
N LEU A 101 -19.96 10.03 6.74
CA LEU A 101 -20.25 8.61 6.55
C LEU A 101 -21.75 8.36 6.35
N ASP A 102 -22.57 9.05 7.14
CA ASP A 102 -24.02 8.90 7.05
C ASP A 102 -24.54 9.34 5.67
N LYS A 103 -23.99 10.40 5.09
CA LYS A 103 -24.36 10.88 3.74
C LYS A 103 -24.04 9.86 2.66
N ILE A 104 -22.82 9.31 2.64
CA ILE A 104 -22.43 8.35 1.59
C ILE A 104 -23.22 7.05 1.71
N LEU A 105 -23.47 6.57 2.93
CA LEU A 105 -24.31 5.39 3.14
C LEU A 105 -25.75 5.67 2.74
N ASN A 106 -26.29 6.84 3.10
CA ASN A 106 -27.64 7.24 2.73
C ASN A 106 -27.83 7.32 1.21
N ASP A 107 -26.90 7.94 0.49
CA ASP A 107 -26.95 8.08 -0.98
C ASP A 107 -26.99 6.71 -1.68
N ASN A 108 -26.09 5.80 -1.28
CA ASN A 108 -26.06 4.44 -1.83
C ASN A 108 -27.34 3.66 -1.50
N LEU A 109 -27.85 3.79 -0.27
CA LEU A 109 -29.10 3.14 0.14
C LEU A 109 -30.30 3.68 -0.63
N GLU A 110 -30.44 4.99 -0.79
CA GLU A 110 -31.51 5.60 -1.57
C GLU A 110 -31.46 5.17 -3.03
N TYR A 111 -30.25 5.10 -3.62
CA TYR A 111 -30.07 4.56 -4.96
C TYR A 111 -30.57 3.12 -5.07
N TRP A 112 -30.16 2.23 -4.17
CA TRP A 112 -30.62 0.83 -4.22
C TRP A 112 -32.11 0.69 -3.87
N GLU A 113 -32.64 1.52 -2.97
CA GLU A 113 -34.07 1.56 -2.65
C GLU A 113 -34.91 2.00 -3.86
N SER A 114 -34.39 2.89 -4.69
CA SER A 114 -35.06 3.26 -5.95
C SER A 114 -35.23 2.06 -6.90
N GLN A 115 -34.32 1.08 -6.84
CA GLN A 115 -34.36 -0.13 -7.68
C GLN A 115 -35.18 -1.25 -7.03
N TYR A 116 -34.93 -1.52 -5.74
CA TYR A 116 -35.44 -2.71 -5.05
C TYR A 116 -36.60 -2.41 -4.10
N GLY A 117 -36.89 -1.14 -3.82
CA GLY A 117 -37.96 -0.68 -2.92
C GLY A 117 -37.51 -0.58 -1.46
N THR A 118 -38.42 -0.13 -0.58
CA THR A 118 -38.21 0.07 0.86
C THR A 118 -39.41 -0.41 1.68
N ARG A 119 -39.24 -0.57 3.00
CA ARG A 119 -40.33 -0.79 3.97
C ARG A 119 -40.32 0.31 5.02
N PRO A 120 -41.49 0.81 5.49
CA PRO A 120 -41.55 1.86 6.52
C PRO A 120 -40.84 1.53 7.84
N SER A 121 -40.66 0.24 8.15
CA SER A 121 -39.94 -0.22 9.34
C SER A 121 -38.41 -0.12 9.23
N GLU A 122 -37.87 0.14 8.04
CA GLU A 122 -36.43 0.18 7.78
C GLU A 122 -35.89 1.58 8.07
N THR A 123 -35.79 1.92 9.35
CA THR A 123 -35.44 3.27 9.81
C THR A 123 -33.94 3.49 10.03
N SER A 124 -33.14 2.44 10.15
CA SER A 124 -31.68 2.50 10.31
C SER A 124 -30.95 2.02 9.05
N PHE A 125 -29.69 2.43 8.86
CA PHE A 125 -28.88 1.99 7.73
C PHE A 125 -28.75 0.47 7.63
N SER A 126 -28.58 -0.22 8.76
CA SER A 126 -28.49 -1.69 8.80
C SER A 126 -29.80 -2.37 8.39
N LEU A 127 -30.95 -1.85 8.81
CA LEU A 127 -32.26 -2.38 8.41
C LEU A 127 -32.55 -2.13 6.93
N ARG A 128 -32.25 -0.93 6.44
CA ARG A 128 -32.36 -0.58 5.01
C ARG A 128 -31.51 -1.49 4.16
N PHE A 129 -30.22 -1.64 4.50
CA PHE A 129 -29.31 -2.51 3.75
C PHE A 129 -29.76 -3.97 3.76
N ALA A 130 -30.14 -4.50 4.93
CA ALA A 130 -30.65 -5.86 5.05
C ALA A 130 -31.94 -6.08 4.22
N GLY A 131 -32.83 -5.09 4.20
CA GLY A 131 -34.05 -5.09 3.40
C GLY A 131 -33.77 -5.10 1.90
N ILE A 132 -32.82 -4.28 1.46
CA ILE A 132 -32.38 -4.17 0.06
C ILE A 132 -31.80 -5.50 -0.42
N ILE A 133 -30.90 -6.14 0.35
CA ILE A 133 -30.30 -7.44 0.00
C ILE A 133 -31.41 -8.48 -0.23
N GLN A 134 -32.36 -8.59 0.71
CA GLN A 134 -33.46 -9.54 0.59
C GLN A 134 -34.32 -9.25 -0.65
N ARG A 135 -34.75 -7.99 -0.84
CA ARG A 135 -35.61 -7.61 -1.96
C ARG A 135 -34.93 -7.74 -3.31
N ALA A 136 -33.64 -7.45 -3.41
CA ALA A 136 -32.86 -7.64 -4.63
C ALA A 136 -32.87 -9.10 -5.05
N CYS A 137 -32.68 -10.03 -4.10
CA CYS A 137 -32.78 -11.46 -4.37
C CYS A 137 -34.20 -11.88 -4.76
N GLU A 138 -35.22 -11.45 -4.01
CA GLU A 138 -36.63 -11.81 -4.26
C GLU A 138 -37.12 -11.30 -5.63
N LYS A 139 -36.75 -10.07 -6.02
CA LYS A 139 -37.17 -9.46 -7.29
C LYS A 139 -36.46 -10.06 -8.50
N THR A 140 -35.17 -10.39 -8.38
CA THR A 140 -34.36 -10.89 -9.51
C THR A 140 -34.36 -12.41 -9.61
N GLY A 141 -34.75 -13.12 -8.55
CA GLY A 141 -34.62 -14.57 -8.44
C GLY A 141 -33.18 -15.05 -8.28
N GLN A 142 -32.21 -14.14 -8.10
CA GLN A 142 -30.79 -14.44 -8.03
C GLN A 142 -30.17 -13.87 -6.76
N ARG A 143 -29.32 -14.67 -6.12
CA ARG A 143 -28.60 -14.23 -4.91
C ARG A 143 -27.67 -13.05 -5.21
N VAL A 144 -27.53 -12.15 -4.24
CA VAL A 144 -26.90 -10.83 -4.37
C VAL A 144 -25.38 -10.91 -4.27
N VAL A 145 -24.70 -10.12 -5.09
CA VAL A 145 -23.25 -9.89 -5.03
C VAL A 145 -23.01 -8.55 -4.36
N ILE A 146 -22.12 -8.51 -3.38
CA ILE A 146 -21.82 -7.31 -2.59
C ILE A 146 -20.34 -6.98 -2.75
N LEU A 147 -20.04 -5.81 -3.28
CA LEU A 147 -18.67 -5.36 -3.51
C LEU A 147 -18.45 -4.08 -2.72
N VAL A 148 -17.39 -4.02 -1.92
CA VAL A 148 -17.06 -2.83 -1.15
C VAL A 148 -15.61 -2.42 -1.45
N ASP A 149 -15.44 -1.20 -1.95
CA ASP A 149 -14.12 -0.64 -2.23
C ASP A 149 -13.74 0.41 -1.17
N GLU A 150 -12.45 0.39 -0.79
CA GLU A 150 -11.83 1.25 0.23
C GLU A 150 -12.65 1.34 1.54
N TYR A 151 -13.05 0.17 2.07
CA TYR A 151 -13.91 0.04 3.25
C TYR A 151 -13.37 0.77 4.51
N ASP A 152 -12.05 0.92 4.58
CA ASP A 152 -11.27 1.46 5.69
C ASP A 152 -11.04 2.96 5.58
N LYS A 153 -11.38 3.59 4.44
CA LYS A 153 -11.14 5.02 4.20
C LYS A 153 -11.72 5.95 5.28
N PRO A 154 -12.96 5.75 5.78
CA PRO A 154 -13.47 6.58 6.88
C PRO A 154 -12.60 6.48 8.13
N MET A 155 -12.21 5.25 8.49
CA MET A 155 -11.37 4.98 9.67
C MET A 155 -9.96 5.59 9.51
N LEU A 156 -9.39 5.49 8.31
CA LEU A 156 -8.08 6.04 7.95
C LEU A 156 -8.04 7.56 8.03
N GLN A 157 -9.08 8.26 7.58
CA GLN A 157 -9.13 9.72 7.61
C GLN A 157 -9.44 10.28 9.01
N ALA A 158 -10.13 9.51 9.84
CA ALA A 158 -10.39 9.87 11.23
C ALA A 158 -9.20 9.62 12.17
N ILE A 159 -8.05 9.12 11.69
CA ILE A 159 -6.92 8.86 12.59
C ILE A 159 -6.40 10.16 13.22
N GLY A 160 -6.21 10.12 14.54
CA GLY A 160 -5.92 11.29 15.37
C GLY A 160 -7.17 11.94 15.98
N ASN A 161 -8.37 11.46 15.61
CA ASN A 161 -9.64 11.83 16.22
C ASN A 161 -10.37 10.56 16.70
N GLU A 162 -10.09 10.16 17.94
CA GLU A 162 -10.63 8.94 18.55
C GLU A 162 -12.16 8.95 18.63
N GLU A 163 -12.77 10.11 18.89
CA GLU A 163 -14.21 10.25 18.95
C GLU A 163 -14.84 9.98 17.58
N LEU A 164 -14.31 10.59 16.52
CA LEU A 164 -14.80 10.37 15.16
C LEU A 164 -14.61 8.93 14.70
N GLN A 165 -13.46 8.32 14.99
CA GLN A 165 -13.23 6.90 14.70
C GLN A 165 -14.23 5.99 15.41
N LYS A 166 -14.53 6.28 16.69
CA LYS A 166 -15.52 5.52 17.45
C LYS A 166 -16.91 5.66 16.83
N GLN A 167 -17.28 6.86 16.39
CA GLN A 167 -18.56 7.08 15.70
C GLN A 167 -18.66 6.31 14.39
N PHE A 168 -17.65 6.41 13.50
CA PHE A 168 -17.62 5.63 12.26
C PHE A 168 -17.66 4.13 12.50
N ARG A 169 -16.90 3.62 13.48
CA ARG A 169 -16.94 2.21 13.88
C ARG A 169 -18.35 1.79 14.31
N ASN A 170 -19.01 2.60 15.13
CA ASN A 170 -20.36 2.33 15.63
C ASN A 170 -21.42 2.35 14.52
N THR A 171 -21.21 3.10 13.45
CA THR A 171 -22.08 3.09 12.25
C THR A 171 -21.79 1.89 11.35
N LEU A 172 -20.53 1.63 11.02
CA LEU A 172 -20.13 0.57 10.09
C LEU A 172 -20.37 -0.83 10.63
N LYS A 173 -20.15 -1.06 11.94
CA LYS A 173 -20.32 -2.38 12.57
C LYS A 173 -21.72 -2.98 12.36
N PRO A 174 -22.83 -2.32 12.76
CA PRO A 174 -24.17 -2.83 12.51
C PRO A 174 -24.53 -2.82 11.01
N PHE A 175 -23.99 -1.88 10.22
CA PHE A 175 -24.23 -1.84 8.77
C PHE A 175 -23.73 -3.12 8.09
N TYR A 176 -22.46 -3.50 8.32
CA TYR A 176 -21.91 -4.74 7.77
C TYR A 176 -22.50 -5.99 8.46
N GLY A 177 -22.95 -5.90 9.71
CA GLY A 177 -23.69 -6.98 10.39
C GLY A 177 -24.94 -7.48 9.62
N ALA A 178 -25.49 -6.65 8.72
CA ALA A 178 -26.56 -7.07 7.80
C ALA A 178 -26.15 -8.25 6.90
N LEU A 179 -24.87 -8.34 6.50
CA LEU A 179 -24.35 -9.40 5.63
C LEU A 179 -24.53 -10.78 6.28
N LYS A 180 -24.19 -10.91 7.56
CA LYS A 180 -24.38 -12.14 8.32
C LYS A 180 -25.87 -12.51 8.46
N THR A 181 -26.71 -11.52 8.72
CA THR A 181 -28.16 -11.72 8.89
C THR A 181 -28.84 -12.16 7.59
N LYS A 182 -28.30 -11.76 6.44
CA LYS A 182 -28.86 -12.01 5.11
C LYS A 182 -28.06 -13.02 4.29
N ASP A 183 -27.29 -13.87 4.94
CA ASP A 183 -26.41 -14.85 4.29
C ASP A 183 -27.12 -15.70 3.22
N GLY A 184 -28.33 -16.18 3.50
CA GLY A 184 -29.11 -16.98 2.55
C GLY A 184 -29.48 -16.25 1.23
N TYR A 185 -29.42 -14.92 1.21
CA TYR A 185 -29.68 -14.09 0.03
C TYR A 185 -28.41 -13.68 -0.71
N ILE A 186 -27.22 -13.94 -0.16
CA ILE A 186 -25.94 -13.49 -0.70
C ILE A 186 -25.27 -14.62 -1.47
N LYS A 187 -24.75 -14.28 -2.65
CA LYS A 187 -23.96 -15.17 -3.51
C LYS A 187 -22.48 -15.01 -3.22
N PHE A 188 -22.03 -13.76 -3.10
CA PHE A 188 -20.62 -13.39 -3.01
C PHE A 188 -20.50 -12.01 -2.37
N ALA A 189 -19.50 -11.82 -1.53
CA ALA A 189 -19.13 -10.55 -0.93
C ALA A 189 -17.61 -10.41 -0.96
N LEU A 190 -17.10 -9.29 -1.47
CA LEU A 190 -15.68 -8.93 -1.40
C LEU A 190 -15.55 -7.51 -0.86
N LEU A 191 -14.79 -7.37 0.22
CA LEU A 191 -14.42 -6.09 0.80
C LEU A 191 -12.93 -5.86 0.56
N THR A 192 -12.59 -4.68 0.04
CA THR A 192 -11.20 -4.31 -0.25
C THR A 192 -10.81 -3.02 0.46
N GLY A 193 -9.54 -2.92 0.85
CA GLY A 193 -9.00 -1.77 1.55
C GLY A 193 -7.48 -1.74 1.55
N VAL A 194 -6.90 -0.72 2.17
CA VAL A 194 -5.45 -0.64 2.37
C VAL A 194 -5.06 -1.37 3.65
N THR A 195 -5.82 -1.15 4.70
CA THR A 195 -5.51 -1.55 6.07
C THR A 195 -6.59 -2.49 6.63
N LYS A 196 -6.26 -3.15 7.75
CA LYS A 196 -7.08 -4.17 8.43
C LYS A 196 -7.74 -3.64 9.72
N PHE A 197 -7.90 -2.30 9.88
CA PHE A 197 -8.55 -1.65 11.05
C PHE A 197 -9.86 -2.33 11.48
N GLY A 198 -10.58 -2.90 10.50
CA GLY A 198 -11.90 -3.46 10.72
C GLY A 198 -11.98 -4.90 11.21
N LYS A 199 -10.97 -5.77 11.03
CA LYS A 199 -11.18 -7.22 11.28
C LYS A 199 -11.49 -7.54 12.76
N VAL A 200 -10.89 -6.80 13.68
CA VAL A 200 -11.13 -6.98 15.13
C VAL A 200 -12.28 -6.09 15.65
N SER A 201 -12.62 -4.99 14.96
CA SER A 201 -13.53 -3.96 15.51
C SER A 201 -14.82 -3.72 14.73
N VAL A 202 -14.75 -3.50 13.41
CA VAL A 202 -15.90 -3.23 12.53
C VAL A 202 -16.56 -4.54 12.06
N PHE A 203 -15.77 -5.59 11.90
CA PHE A 203 -16.20 -6.92 11.46
C PHE A 203 -16.32 -7.92 12.61
N SER A 204 -16.30 -7.48 13.87
CA SER A 204 -16.44 -8.38 15.02
C SER A 204 -17.72 -9.24 14.93
N ASP A 205 -18.76 -8.69 14.33
CA ASP A 205 -20.05 -9.36 14.16
C ASP A 205 -20.08 -10.24 12.89
N LEU A 206 -19.07 -10.11 12.02
CA LEU A 206 -18.92 -10.71 10.69
C LEU A 206 -17.80 -11.77 10.70
N ASN A 207 -18.00 -12.80 11.52
CA ASN A 207 -17.02 -13.86 11.78
C ASN A 207 -16.82 -14.86 10.63
N ASN A 208 -17.49 -14.68 9.49
CA ASN A 208 -17.38 -15.52 8.28
C ASN A 208 -16.52 -14.88 7.18
N LEU A 209 -15.93 -13.71 7.42
CA LEU A 209 -15.10 -13.01 6.45
C LEU A 209 -13.71 -13.66 6.33
N ASP A 210 -13.42 -14.22 5.16
CA ASP A 210 -12.15 -14.88 4.90
C ASP A 210 -11.09 -13.89 4.39
N ASP A 211 -9.99 -13.75 5.12
CA ASP A 211 -8.92 -12.80 4.79
C ASP A 211 -7.87 -13.46 3.92
N ILE A 212 -8.02 -13.27 2.61
CA ILE A 212 -7.14 -13.83 1.59
C ILE A 212 -5.86 -13.00 1.37
N SER A 213 -5.63 -11.95 2.17
CA SER A 213 -4.54 -11.00 1.91
C SER A 213 -3.16 -11.66 1.99
N MET A 214 -2.99 -12.70 2.81
CA MET A 214 -1.71 -13.40 3.00
C MET A 214 -1.74 -14.85 2.47
N TRP A 215 -2.73 -15.20 1.64
CA TRP A 215 -2.85 -16.53 1.07
C TRP A 215 -1.96 -16.65 -0.17
N ASN A 216 -1.21 -17.75 -0.26
CA ASN A 216 -0.30 -18.01 -1.37
C ASN A 216 -1.04 -18.06 -2.72
N GLU A 217 -2.24 -18.63 -2.72
CA GLU A 217 -3.10 -18.81 -3.90
C GLU A 217 -3.54 -17.48 -4.52
N TYR A 218 -3.58 -16.40 -3.74
CA TYR A 218 -4.08 -15.09 -4.17
C TYR A 218 -3.01 -13.98 -4.13
N VAL A 219 -1.73 -14.34 -4.06
CA VAL A 219 -0.62 -13.36 -4.14
C VAL A 219 -0.71 -12.55 -5.44
N GLU A 220 -0.88 -13.25 -6.57
CA GLU A 220 -0.92 -12.65 -7.90
C GLU A 220 -2.27 -11.98 -8.25
N ILE A 221 -3.31 -12.01 -7.38
CA ILE A 221 -4.64 -11.47 -7.73
C ILE A 221 -4.62 -9.96 -8.02
N CYS A 222 -3.66 -9.26 -7.43
CA CYS A 222 -3.37 -7.84 -7.59
C CYS A 222 -1.86 -7.65 -7.73
N GLY A 223 -1.43 -6.62 -8.46
CA GLY A 223 -0.01 -6.47 -8.83
C GLY A 223 0.34 -7.18 -10.14
N VAL A 224 1.60 -7.07 -10.53
CA VAL A 224 2.15 -7.74 -11.71
C VAL A 224 3.36 -8.56 -11.30
N SER A 225 3.45 -9.83 -11.68
CA SER A 225 4.64 -10.65 -11.43
C SER A 225 5.68 -10.51 -12.55
N GLU A 226 6.94 -10.81 -12.28
CA GLU A 226 8.02 -10.79 -13.29
C GLU A 226 7.64 -11.60 -14.55
N ARG A 227 7.07 -12.79 -14.33
CA ARG A 227 6.57 -13.66 -15.41
C ARG A 227 5.53 -12.96 -16.28
N GLU A 228 4.61 -12.22 -15.67
CA GLU A 228 3.58 -11.48 -16.42
C GLU A 228 4.15 -10.31 -17.19
N ILE A 229 5.22 -9.68 -16.70
CA ILE A 229 5.95 -8.66 -17.46
C ILE A 229 6.51 -9.29 -18.73
N HIS A 230 7.26 -10.39 -18.63
CA HIS A 230 7.82 -11.05 -19.81
C HIS A 230 6.74 -11.59 -20.77
N ASN A 231 5.64 -12.12 -20.24
CA ASN A 231 4.56 -12.63 -21.10
C ASN A 231 3.81 -11.53 -21.87
N ASN A 232 3.74 -10.31 -21.31
CA ASN A 232 2.87 -9.26 -21.84
C ASN A 232 3.61 -8.02 -22.35
N LEU A 233 4.88 -7.82 -21.98
CA LEU A 233 5.64 -6.58 -22.18
C LEU A 233 7.06 -6.80 -22.72
N GLU A 234 7.37 -7.99 -23.25
CA GLU A 234 8.72 -8.33 -23.74
C GLU A 234 9.24 -7.36 -24.80
N THR A 235 8.40 -7.03 -25.78
CA THR A 235 8.77 -6.06 -26.83
C THR A 235 9.01 -4.67 -26.23
N GLU A 236 8.16 -4.28 -25.29
CA GLU A 236 8.28 -2.99 -24.59
C GLU A 236 9.53 -2.90 -23.71
N LEU A 237 10.00 -4.01 -23.13
CA LEU A 237 11.28 -4.07 -22.40
C LEU A 237 12.44 -3.74 -23.33
N HIS A 238 12.52 -4.38 -24.51
CA HIS A 238 13.56 -4.05 -25.49
C HIS A 238 13.51 -2.59 -25.96
N GLU A 239 12.31 -2.07 -26.20
CA GLU A 239 12.15 -0.67 -26.60
C GLU A 239 12.54 0.32 -25.50
N PHE A 240 12.29 -0.03 -24.23
CA PHE A 240 12.68 0.78 -23.08
C PHE A 240 14.20 0.75 -22.91
N ALA A 241 14.85 -0.42 -23.03
CA ALA A 241 16.31 -0.55 -22.95
C ALA A 241 16.99 0.26 -24.05
N ALA A 242 16.50 0.15 -25.30
CA ALA A 242 17.00 0.92 -26.43
C ALA A 242 16.84 2.43 -26.24
N ALA A 243 15.73 2.90 -25.67
CA ALA A 243 15.50 4.32 -25.39
C ALA A 243 16.46 4.89 -24.33
N ARG A 244 16.90 4.06 -23.38
CA ARG A 244 17.90 4.43 -22.36
C ARG A 244 19.35 4.23 -22.81
N GLY A 245 19.59 3.54 -23.92
CA GLY A 245 20.93 3.19 -24.38
C GLY A 245 21.64 2.16 -23.49
N ILE A 246 20.89 1.30 -22.80
CA ILE A 246 21.42 0.22 -21.95
C ILE A 246 21.05 -1.16 -22.51
N THR A 247 21.68 -2.22 -22.00
CA THR A 247 21.34 -3.59 -22.39
C THR A 247 19.99 -4.01 -21.80
N TYR A 248 19.36 -5.00 -22.43
CA TYR A 248 18.11 -5.59 -21.93
C TYR A 248 18.26 -6.10 -20.49
N ASP A 249 19.30 -6.89 -20.22
CA ASP A 249 19.55 -7.44 -18.89
C ASP A 249 19.72 -6.34 -17.85
N LYS A 250 20.42 -5.25 -18.20
CA LYS A 250 20.61 -4.12 -17.29
C LYS A 250 19.30 -3.38 -17.00
N LEU A 251 18.43 -3.23 -18.00
CA LEU A 251 17.10 -2.66 -17.77
C LEU A 251 16.28 -3.55 -16.82
N CYS A 252 16.27 -4.86 -17.02
CA CYS A 252 15.54 -5.78 -16.15
C CYS A 252 16.05 -5.73 -14.71
N GLU A 253 17.37 -5.64 -14.50
CA GLU A 253 17.95 -5.41 -13.18
C GLU A 253 17.47 -4.08 -12.56
N GLU A 254 17.56 -2.97 -13.30
CA GLU A 254 17.12 -1.65 -12.82
C GLU A 254 15.61 -1.61 -12.53
N LEU A 255 14.81 -2.31 -13.33
CA LEU A 255 13.36 -2.44 -13.13
C LEU A 255 13.05 -3.19 -11.83
N ARG A 256 13.77 -4.29 -11.58
CA ARG A 256 13.61 -5.08 -10.36
C ARG A 256 14.02 -4.28 -9.12
N GLU A 257 15.18 -3.63 -9.15
CA GLU A 257 15.67 -2.78 -8.05
C GLU A 257 14.70 -1.63 -7.74
N CYS A 258 14.15 -1.00 -8.78
CA CYS A 258 13.25 0.14 -8.62
C CYS A 258 11.85 -0.24 -8.15
N TYR A 259 11.27 -1.36 -8.61
CA TYR A 259 9.83 -1.59 -8.50
C TYR A 259 9.40 -2.99 -8.02
N ASP A 260 10.27 -4.01 -8.03
CA ASP A 260 9.94 -5.35 -7.53
C ASP A 260 10.08 -5.44 -6.00
N GLY A 261 9.50 -6.46 -5.40
CA GLY A 261 9.83 -6.85 -4.02
C GLY A 261 8.70 -6.63 -3.04
N TYR A 262 7.46 -6.46 -3.50
CA TYR A 262 6.31 -6.62 -2.62
C TYR A 262 5.98 -8.11 -2.43
N HIS A 263 6.23 -8.61 -1.23
CA HIS A 263 5.82 -9.93 -0.75
C HIS A 263 4.67 -9.78 0.24
N PHE A 264 3.54 -10.43 -0.04
CA PHE A 264 2.33 -10.36 0.80
C PHE A 264 2.22 -11.49 1.82
N THR A 265 3.03 -12.53 1.66
CA THR A 265 3.14 -13.66 2.59
C THR A 265 4.55 -14.27 2.51
N HIS A 266 4.90 -15.14 3.45
CA HIS A 266 6.20 -15.80 3.47
C HIS A 266 6.37 -16.69 2.23
N ASN A 267 7.61 -16.84 1.76
CA ASN A 267 7.96 -17.68 0.61
C ASN A 267 7.17 -17.37 -0.68
N SER A 268 6.66 -16.14 -0.82
CA SER A 268 5.91 -15.71 -2.00
C SER A 268 6.81 -15.05 -3.05
N ILE A 269 6.33 -15.00 -4.30
CA ILE A 269 6.99 -14.25 -5.36
C ILE A 269 6.94 -12.74 -5.10
N GLY A 270 7.93 -12.01 -5.62
CA GLY A 270 7.92 -10.54 -5.66
C GLY A 270 6.86 -10.04 -6.64
N MET A 271 6.11 -9.01 -6.21
CA MET A 271 5.10 -8.35 -7.03
C MET A 271 5.51 -6.90 -7.30
N TYR A 272 5.26 -6.46 -8.52
CA TYR A 272 5.41 -5.08 -8.94
C TYR A 272 4.13 -4.29 -8.68
N ASN A 273 4.29 -3.04 -8.23
CA ASN A 273 3.19 -2.09 -8.21
C ASN A 273 2.77 -1.72 -9.65
N PRO A 274 1.52 -1.98 -10.09
CA PRO A 274 1.10 -1.72 -11.46
C PRO A 274 1.21 -0.24 -11.86
N PHE A 275 0.98 0.69 -10.93
CA PHE A 275 1.03 2.11 -11.26
C PHE A 275 2.45 2.57 -11.58
N SER A 276 3.43 2.20 -10.76
CA SER A 276 4.84 2.52 -11.03
C SER A 276 5.33 1.85 -12.31
N LEU A 277 5.05 0.56 -12.45
CA LEU A 277 5.45 -0.23 -13.62
C LEU A 277 4.92 0.39 -14.92
N LEU A 278 3.61 0.64 -15.01
CA LEU A 278 3.00 1.18 -16.23
C LEU A 278 3.48 2.59 -16.56
N ASN A 279 3.77 3.43 -15.56
CA ASN A 279 4.35 4.76 -15.81
C ASN A 279 5.79 4.64 -16.32
N ALA A 280 6.59 3.72 -15.78
CA ALA A 280 7.95 3.49 -16.22
C ALA A 280 7.98 3.07 -17.70
N PHE A 281 7.14 2.11 -18.09
CA PHE A 281 7.00 1.68 -19.48
C PHE A 281 6.49 2.79 -20.41
N LYS A 282 5.51 3.59 -19.96
CA LYS A 282 4.96 4.70 -20.76
C LYS A 282 5.98 5.80 -21.00
N ARG A 283 6.74 6.19 -19.98
CA ARG A 283 7.73 7.28 -20.05
C ARG A 283 9.08 6.81 -20.54
N LYS A 284 9.33 5.49 -20.51
CA LYS A 284 10.64 4.88 -20.70
C LYS A 284 11.67 5.52 -19.76
N ASP A 285 11.27 5.71 -18.51
CA ASP A 285 12.13 6.27 -17.46
C ASP A 285 11.72 5.80 -16.06
N PHE A 286 12.69 5.74 -15.15
CA PHE A 286 12.48 5.43 -13.75
C PHE A 286 12.13 6.69 -12.97
N GLY A 287 11.24 6.56 -12.00
CA GLY A 287 10.79 7.66 -11.16
C GLY A 287 9.93 7.16 -10.00
N SER A 288 9.64 8.07 -9.07
CA SER A 288 8.89 7.82 -7.84
C SER A 288 7.36 7.88 -8.05
N TYR A 289 6.87 7.20 -9.08
CA TYR A 289 5.49 7.26 -9.53
C TYR A 289 4.45 6.89 -8.48
N TRP A 290 4.63 5.80 -7.73
CA TRP A 290 3.71 5.42 -6.65
C TRP A 290 3.81 6.38 -5.48
N PHE A 291 5.03 6.73 -5.08
CA PHE A 291 5.27 7.57 -3.91
C PHE A 291 4.70 8.98 -4.07
N GLU A 292 4.88 9.61 -5.23
CA GLU A 292 4.39 10.97 -5.53
C GLU A 292 2.86 11.11 -5.44
N THR A 293 2.14 9.99 -5.44
CA THR A 293 0.69 10.00 -5.58
C THR A 293 -0.08 10.01 -4.27
N GLY A 294 0.61 9.97 -3.14
CA GLY A 294 -0.02 10.16 -1.83
C GLY A 294 1.00 10.40 -0.75
N THR A 295 0.82 11.46 0.03
CA THR A 295 1.73 11.82 1.11
C THR A 295 1.48 10.96 2.36
N PRO A 296 2.48 10.21 2.88
CA PRO A 296 2.34 9.43 4.11
C PRO A 296 2.36 10.29 5.38
N THR A 297 1.77 11.48 5.36
CA THR A 297 1.82 12.44 6.47
C THR A 297 1.34 11.81 7.79
N TYR A 298 0.33 10.95 7.72
CA TYR A 298 -0.14 10.22 8.89
C TYR A 298 0.90 9.23 9.46
N LEU A 299 1.57 8.46 8.60
CA LEU A 299 2.62 7.53 9.06
C LEU A 299 3.75 8.26 9.77
N VAL A 300 4.14 9.43 9.25
CA VAL A 300 5.18 10.25 9.89
C VAL A 300 4.72 10.74 11.27
N LYS A 301 3.47 11.22 11.38
CA LYS A 301 2.91 11.58 12.69
C LYS A 301 2.88 10.40 13.66
N LEU A 302 2.60 9.19 13.17
CA LEU A 302 2.58 7.97 13.97
C LEU A 302 4.00 7.62 14.46
N LEU A 303 5.00 7.66 13.59
CA LEU A 303 6.41 7.46 13.93
C LEU A 303 6.90 8.47 14.97
N GLN A 304 6.57 9.75 14.79
CA GLN A 304 6.92 10.81 15.74
C GLN A 304 6.22 10.63 17.10
N LYS A 305 4.91 10.35 17.10
CA LYS A 305 4.12 10.13 18.34
C LYS A 305 4.67 8.98 19.18
N HIS A 306 5.19 7.94 18.53
CA HIS A 306 5.73 6.77 19.20
C HIS A 306 7.25 6.81 19.41
N HIS A 307 7.90 7.94 19.10
CA HIS A 307 9.36 8.08 19.15
C HIS A 307 10.05 6.88 18.51
N TYR A 308 9.62 6.53 17.29
CA TYR A 308 10.09 5.31 16.64
C TYR A 308 11.51 5.50 16.10
N ASP A 309 12.35 4.48 16.32
CA ASP A 309 13.70 4.38 15.79
C ASP A 309 13.65 3.95 14.31
N LEU A 310 13.96 4.89 13.41
CA LEU A 310 13.84 4.67 11.97
C LEU A 310 14.81 3.61 11.44
N GLU A 311 15.92 3.34 12.13
CA GLU A 311 16.87 2.29 11.75
C GLU A 311 16.20 0.91 11.81
N ARG A 312 15.40 0.69 12.86
CA ARG A 312 14.67 -0.57 13.07
C ARG A 312 13.74 -0.93 11.93
N MET A 313 13.25 0.04 11.15
CA MET A 313 12.38 -0.24 9.99
C MET A 313 12.99 -1.22 8.99
N THR A 314 14.33 -1.28 8.90
CA THR A 314 15.05 -2.15 7.97
C THR A 314 15.35 -3.54 8.53
N HIS A 315 15.14 -3.73 9.83
CA HIS A 315 15.46 -4.96 10.56
C HIS A 315 14.31 -5.43 11.46
N GLU A 316 13.11 -4.88 11.28
CA GLU A 316 11.97 -5.16 12.14
C GLU A 316 11.57 -6.64 12.03
N GLU A 317 11.43 -7.30 13.18
CA GLU A 317 10.93 -8.67 13.27
C GLU A 317 9.61 -8.68 14.04
N THR A 318 8.60 -9.36 13.49
CA THR A 318 7.25 -9.33 14.04
C THR A 318 6.48 -10.60 13.72
N ASP A 319 5.44 -10.91 14.49
CA ASP A 319 4.60 -12.08 14.23
C ASP A 319 3.35 -11.75 13.38
N ALA A 320 2.63 -12.80 12.97
CA ALA A 320 1.40 -12.65 12.19
C ALA A 320 0.28 -11.91 12.96
N GLN A 321 0.21 -12.00 14.29
CA GLN A 321 -0.83 -11.35 15.08
C GLN A 321 -0.64 -9.83 15.04
N VAL A 322 0.59 -9.37 15.24
CA VAL A 322 0.94 -7.95 15.13
C VAL A 322 0.66 -7.45 13.71
N LEU A 323 1.16 -8.12 12.67
CA LEU A 323 0.91 -7.71 11.27
C LEU A 323 -0.57 -7.62 10.90
N ASN A 324 -1.42 -8.46 11.50
CA ASN A 324 -2.86 -8.49 11.24
C ASN A 324 -3.68 -7.62 12.20
N SER A 325 -3.07 -7.09 13.26
CA SER A 325 -3.73 -6.21 14.22
C SER A 325 -3.49 -4.76 13.84
N ILE A 326 -4.57 -4.07 13.52
CA ILE A 326 -4.59 -2.61 13.63
C ILE A 326 -5.68 -2.31 14.63
N ASP A 327 -5.30 -2.35 15.91
CA ASP A 327 -6.16 -1.77 16.93
C ASP A 327 -5.97 -0.24 16.90
N SER A 328 -7.05 0.51 17.07
CA SER A 328 -7.01 1.95 17.30
C SER A 328 -6.18 2.32 18.53
N GLU A 329 -5.98 1.36 19.43
CA GLU A 329 -5.18 1.48 20.66
C GLU A 329 -3.74 0.94 20.50
N SER A 330 -3.40 0.34 19.36
CA SER A 330 -2.07 -0.21 19.10
C SER A 330 -1.02 0.90 19.09
N THR A 331 -0.04 0.79 19.98
CA THR A 331 1.15 1.66 20.03
C THR A 331 2.17 1.33 18.95
N ASN A 332 1.98 0.24 18.19
CA ASN A 332 2.94 -0.19 17.19
C ASN A 332 2.59 0.39 15.80
N PRO A 333 3.46 1.22 15.18
CA PRO A 333 3.25 1.75 13.84
C PRO A 333 3.41 0.71 12.71
N ILE A 334 4.11 -0.40 12.98
CA ILE A 334 4.54 -1.38 11.97
C ILE A 334 3.39 -1.97 11.13
N PRO A 335 2.25 -2.41 11.72
CA PRO A 335 1.17 -2.99 10.93
C PRO A 335 0.61 -2.00 9.91
N VAL A 336 0.51 -0.72 10.27
CA VAL A 336 0.04 0.33 9.37
C VAL A 336 1.06 0.59 8.26
N ILE A 337 2.36 0.66 8.59
CA ILE A 337 3.44 0.89 7.61
C ILE A 337 3.52 -0.28 6.61
N TYR A 338 3.43 -1.53 7.08
CA TYR A 338 3.38 -2.73 6.25
C TYR A 338 2.15 -2.72 5.34
N GLN A 339 0.95 -2.59 5.89
CA GLN A 339 -0.30 -2.69 5.12
C GLN A 339 -0.47 -1.53 4.12
N SER A 340 0.08 -0.35 4.42
CA SER A 340 0.12 0.77 3.49
C SER A 340 1.16 0.64 2.38
N GLY A 341 2.04 -0.38 2.45
CA GLY A 341 2.99 -0.74 1.41
C GLY A 341 4.36 -0.08 1.51
N TYR A 342 4.72 0.50 2.66
CA TYR A 342 6.07 1.03 2.88
C TYR A 342 7.05 -0.02 3.38
N LEU A 343 6.54 -1.06 4.04
CA LEU A 343 7.30 -2.26 4.37
C LEU A 343 6.69 -3.49 3.69
N THR A 344 7.52 -4.50 3.54
CA THR A 344 7.18 -5.81 2.99
C THR A 344 7.88 -6.92 3.77
N ILE A 345 7.51 -8.17 3.52
CA ILE A 345 8.19 -9.34 4.07
C ILE A 345 9.50 -9.58 3.31
N LYS A 346 10.62 -9.62 4.02
CA LYS A 346 11.96 -9.95 3.50
C LYS A 346 12.46 -11.32 3.92
N GLY A 347 11.89 -11.88 4.98
CA GLY A 347 12.23 -13.21 5.47
C GLY A 347 11.16 -13.75 6.40
N TYR A 348 11.19 -15.06 6.62
CA TYR A 348 10.31 -15.75 7.54
C TYR A 348 11.07 -16.85 8.25
N ASP A 349 11.00 -16.84 9.58
CA ASP A 349 11.49 -17.91 10.44
C ASP A 349 10.32 -18.86 10.72
N GLU A 350 10.36 -20.06 10.14
CA GLU A 350 9.32 -21.08 10.30
C GLU A 350 9.29 -21.69 11.71
N GLU A 351 10.42 -21.70 12.44
CA GLU A 351 10.49 -22.28 13.79
C GLU A 351 9.73 -21.41 14.79
N PHE A 352 9.90 -20.09 14.70
CA PHE A 352 9.28 -19.14 15.62
C PHE A 352 8.04 -18.42 15.06
N GLY A 353 7.76 -18.59 13.77
CA GLY A 353 6.66 -17.91 13.08
C GLY A 353 6.88 -16.40 12.94
N MET A 354 8.14 -15.97 12.86
CA MET A 354 8.54 -14.57 12.85
C MET A 354 8.82 -14.07 11.43
N TYR A 355 8.24 -12.92 11.09
CA TYR A 355 8.47 -12.22 9.83
C TYR A 355 9.55 -11.17 10.01
N ARG A 356 10.53 -11.15 9.10
CA ARG A 356 11.45 -10.03 8.97
C ARG A 356 10.94 -9.06 7.91
N LEU A 357 10.87 -7.78 8.23
CA LEU A 357 10.36 -6.74 7.35
C LEU A 357 11.48 -5.85 6.80
N GLY A 358 11.18 -5.16 5.71
CA GLY A 358 12.04 -4.12 5.15
C GLY A 358 11.33 -3.38 4.01
N PHE A 359 11.98 -2.38 3.42
CA PHE A 359 11.41 -1.66 2.27
C PHE A 359 11.28 -2.58 1.04
N PRO A 360 10.19 -2.49 0.26
CA PRO A 360 10.00 -3.37 -0.89
C PRO A 360 11.08 -3.17 -1.95
N ASN A 361 11.31 -1.92 -2.33
CA ASN A 361 12.22 -1.51 -3.40
C ASN A 361 12.80 -0.12 -3.16
N ARG A 362 13.70 0.27 -4.06
CA ARG A 362 14.35 1.58 -4.05
C ARG A 362 13.38 2.74 -4.18
N GLU A 363 12.32 2.64 -5.01
CA GLU A 363 11.33 3.72 -5.14
C GLU A 363 10.73 4.10 -3.78
N VAL A 364 10.31 3.09 -3.02
CA VAL A 364 9.65 3.28 -1.74
C VAL A 364 10.64 3.72 -0.67
N GLU A 365 11.80 3.07 -0.58
CA GLU A 365 12.84 3.43 0.41
C GLU A 365 13.30 4.88 0.20
N GLU A 366 13.73 5.22 -1.01
CA GLU A 366 14.23 6.56 -1.34
C GLU A 366 13.14 7.62 -1.17
N GLY A 367 11.93 7.35 -1.67
CA GLY A 367 10.79 8.25 -1.52
C GLY A 367 10.44 8.51 -0.05
N PHE A 368 10.38 7.45 0.76
CA PHE A 368 10.00 7.54 2.16
C PHE A 368 11.04 8.28 2.99
N VAL A 369 12.33 7.92 2.85
CA VAL A 369 13.42 8.60 3.58
C VAL A 369 13.51 10.08 3.19
N ARG A 370 13.37 10.42 1.90
CA ARG A 370 13.30 11.83 1.45
C ARG A 370 12.13 12.58 2.08
N PHE A 371 10.99 11.91 2.23
CA PHE A 371 9.81 12.51 2.82
C PHE A 371 9.94 12.74 4.32
N LEU A 372 10.68 11.89 5.04
CA LEU A 372 10.96 12.05 6.47
C LEU A 372 11.84 13.25 6.77
N LEU A 373 12.78 13.58 5.88
CA LEU A 373 13.78 14.63 6.11
C LEU A 373 13.22 15.96 6.68
N PRO A 374 12.23 16.63 6.09
CA PRO A 374 11.68 17.89 6.61
C PRO A 374 10.89 17.75 7.92
N TYR A 375 10.61 16.53 8.39
CA TYR A 375 9.93 16.27 9.67
C TYR A 375 10.91 15.98 10.81
N TYR A 376 12.15 15.61 10.48
CA TYR A 376 13.18 15.25 11.46
C TYR A 376 14.36 16.21 11.46
N ALA A 377 14.67 16.88 10.35
CA ALA A 377 15.76 17.83 10.24
C ALA A 377 15.24 19.25 9.98
N ASN A 378 16.02 20.26 10.40
CA ASN A 378 15.70 21.67 10.20
C ASN A 378 15.94 22.13 8.75
N VAL A 379 15.20 21.55 7.82
CA VAL A 379 15.25 21.89 6.39
C VAL A 379 13.85 22.08 5.85
N ASN A 380 13.66 23.21 5.17
CA ASN A 380 12.42 23.46 4.48
C ASN A 380 12.23 22.46 3.33
N LYS A 381 10.99 22.02 3.10
CA LYS A 381 10.62 21.06 2.02
C LYS A 381 11.15 21.46 0.63
N VAL A 382 11.34 22.76 0.40
CA VAL A 382 11.85 23.32 -0.87
C VAL A 382 13.37 23.13 -1.01
N GLU A 383 14.10 23.13 0.11
CA GLU A 383 15.56 23.04 0.14
C GLU A 383 16.06 21.59 0.22
N SER A 384 15.25 20.68 0.79
CA SER A 384 15.60 19.28 1.02
C SER A 384 16.24 18.57 -0.19
N PRO A 385 15.73 18.69 -1.45
CA PRO A 385 16.37 18.05 -2.60
C PRO A 385 17.77 18.62 -2.93
N PHE A 386 17.98 19.91 -2.70
CA PHE A 386 19.27 20.58 -2.94
C PHE A 386 20.28 20.22 -1.86
N GLU A 387 19.85 20.04 -0.61
CA GLU A 387 20.73 19.66 0.49
C GLU A 387 21.35 18.27 0.29
N ILE A 388 20.57 17.28 -0.17
CA ILE A 388 21.09 15.94 -0.48
C ILE A 388 22.11 16.00 -1.62
N GLN A 389 21.82 16.76 -2.67
CA GLN A 389 22.76 16.94 -3.79
C GLN A 389 24.08 17.55 -3.33
N LYS A 390 24.04 18.50 -2.39
CA LYS A 390 25.24 19.11 -1.81
C LYS A 390 26.05 18.09 -1.01
N PHE A 391 25.42 17.33 -0.12
CA PHE A 391 26.10 16.24 0.63
C PHE A 391 26.82 15.27 -0.30
N VAL A 392 26.15 14.79 -1.36
CA VAL A 392 26.74 13.86 -2.32
C VAL A 392 27.92 14.50 -3.07
N ARG A 393 27.81 15.77 -3.44
CA ARG A 393 28.91 16.50 -4.12
C ARG A 393 30.11 16.71 -3.20
N GLU A 394 29.87 17.08 -1.94
CA GLU A 394 30.90 17.28 -0.92
C GLU A 394 31.69 15.99 -0.68
N VAL A 395 30.99 14.87 -0.47
CA VAL A 395 31.58 13.53 -0.31
C VAL A 395 32.37 13.11 -1.56
N ARG A 396 31.86 13.35 -2.78
CA ARG A 396 32.59 13.02 -4.01
C ARG A 396 33.80 13.93 -4.26
N ALA A 397 33.78 15.16 -3.74
CA ALA A 397 34.83 16.16 -3.95
C ALA A 397 35.97 16.08 -2.92
N GLY A 398 35.82 15.34 -1.82
CA GLY A 398 36.81 15.39 -0.74
C GLY A 398 36.48 16.38 0.38
N ASP A 399 35.39 17.14 0.28
CA ASP A 399 35.11 18.30 1.14
C ASP A 399 34.33 17.92 2.40
N TYR A 400 35.02 17.26 3.34
CA TYR A 400 34.43 16.84 4.61
C TYR A 400 34.09 18.01 5.53
N GLU A 401 34.78 19.15 5.43
CA GLU A 401 34.46 20.33 6.25
C GLU A 401 33.08 20.90 5.92
N SER A 402 32.77 21.05 4.62
CA SER A 402 31.44 21.49 4.19
C SER A 402 30.36 20.46 4.54
N PHE A 403 30.67 19.16 4.42
CA PHE A 403 29.77 18.08 4.83
C PHE A 403 29.37 18.20 6.30
N PHE A 404 30.35 18.31 7.22
CA PHE A 404 30.05 18.41 8.65
C PHE A 404 29.38 19.72 9.03
N ARG A 405 29.74 20.84 8.39
CA ARG A 405 29.07 22.12 8.61
C ARG A 405 27.59 22.07 8.21
N ARG A 406 27.27 21.37 7.12
CA ARG A 406 25.88 21.13 6.69
C ARG A 406 25.16 20.19 7.66
N LEU A 407 25.81 19.12 8.07
CA LEU A 407 25.25 18.19 9.04
C LEU A 407 24.90 18.89 10.36
N GLN A 408 25.78 19.79 10.86
CA GLN A 408 25.49 20.64 12.02
C GLN A 408 24.25 21.52 11.85
N SER A 409 24.02 22.06 10.65
CA SER A 409 22.83 22.87 10.39
C SER A 409 21.51 22.08 10.45
N PHE A 410 21.56 20.76 10.23
CA PHE A 410 20.37 19.91 10.35
C PHE A 410 19.94 19.72 11.81
N PHE A 411 20.86 19.92 12.76
CA PHE A 411 20.65 19.75 14.21
C PHE A 411 20.33 21.07 14.97
N SER A 412 20.36 22.24 14.32
CA SER A 412 20.55 23.53 15.00
C SER A 412 19.39 24.06 15.85
N ASP A 413 18.19 23.46 15.81
CA ASP A 413 16.96 24.02 16.41
C ASP A 413 16.38 23.22 17.58
N ILE A 414 17.18 22.39 18.27
CA ILE A 414 16.66 21.53 19.36
C ILE A 414 16.70 22.25 20.72
N PRO A 415 15.56 22.42 21.42
CA PRO A 415 15.55 22.91 22.81
C PRO A 415 16.28 21.96 23.75
N TYR A 416 17.12 22.51 24.64
CA TYR A 416 17.94 21.79 25.61
C TYR A 416 17.14 20.89 26.59
N GLU A 417 15.84 21.15 26.76
CA GLU A 417 14.95 20.42 27.68
C GLU A 417 14.65 18.96 27.25
N LEU A 418 15.06 18.56 26.05
CA LEU A 418 14.78 17.27 25.42
C LEU A 418 15.93 16.25 25.57
N ALA A 419 16.71 16.28 26.65
CA ALA A 419 17.98 15.52 26.82
C ALA A 419 17.94 14.01 26.48
N CYS A 420 16.89 13.28 26.86
CA CYS A 420 16.74 11.87 26.46
C CYS A 420 16.15 11.69 25.05
N GLU A 421 15.46 12.70 24.51
CA GLU A 421 14.93 12.72 23.14
C GLU A 421 16.00 13.14 22.12
N LEU A 422 17.08 13.80 22.58
CA LEU A 422 18.19 14.25 21.75
C LEU A 422 18.88 13.06 21.06
N GLU A 423 19.26 12.00 21.79
CA GLU A 423 20.02 10.87 21.21
C GLU A 423 19.28 10.19 20.05
N LEU A 424 18.04 9.75 20.30
CA LEU A 424 17.21 9.11 19.28
C LEU A 424 16.90 10.06 18.12
N HIS A 425 16.73 11.35 18.39
CA HIS A 425 16.58 12.35 17.35
C HIS A 425 17.84 12.48 16.48
N TYR A 426 19.03 12.57 17.08
CA TYR A 426 20.30 12.57 16.36
C TYR A 426 20.46 11.30 15.53
N GLN A 427 20.19 10.12 16.10
CA GLN A 427 20.21 8.83 15.39
C GLN A 427 19.28 8.85 14.18
N ASN A 428 18.03 9.31 14.34
CA ASN A 428 17.06 9.38 13.24
C ASN A 428 17.49 10.35 12.12
N VAL A 429 18.02 11.52 12.46
CA VAL A 429 18.52 12.47 11.46
C VAL A 429 19.77 11.93 10.75
N LEU A 430 20.71 11.32 11.49
CA LEU A 430 21.88 10.67 10.92
C LEU A 430 21.46 9.54 9.99
N TYR A 431 20.57 8.65 10.42
CA TYR A 431 20.01 7.58 9.60
C TYR A 431 19.42 8.10 8.29
N ILE A 432 18.59 9.16 8.35
CA ILE A 432 18.01 9.79 7.16
C ILE A 432 19.11 10.30 6.22
N VAL A 433 20.07 11.08 6.73
CA VAL A 433 21.17 11.64 5.89
C VAL A 433 22.01 10.51 5.29
N CYS A 434 22.38 9.51 6.09
CA CYS A 434 23.17 8.35 5.67
C CYS A 434 22.48 7.58 4.54
N LYS A 435 21.20 7.25 4.71
CA LYS A 435 20.40 6.56 3.68
C LYS A 435 20.31 7.39 2.41
N LEU A 436 20.05 8.71 2.52
CA LEU A 436 19.94 9.60 1.37
C LEU A 436 21.25 9.72 0.57
N VAL A 437 22.38 9.81 1.27
CA VAL A 437 23.71 9.79 0.63
C VAL A 437 24.02 8.40 0.05
N GLY A 438 23.60 7.34 0.75
CA GLY A 438 23.75 5.94 0.37
C GLY A 438 23.12 5.54 -0.97
N PHE A 439 22.07 6.23 -1.41
CA PHE A 439 21.49 6.01 -2.74
C PHE A 439 22.41 6.47 -3.89
N TYR A 440 23.44 7.26 -3.59
CA TYR A 440 24.32 7.90 -4.58
C TYR A 440 25.80 7.58 -4.41
N VAL A 441 26.18 7.08 -3.24
CA VAL A 441 27.53 6.73 -2.83
C VAL A 441 27.41 5.43 -2.05
N LYS A 442 28.34 4.49 -2.21
CA LYS A 442 28.31 3.27 -1.40
C LYS A 442 28.42 3.67 0.08
N ALA A 443 27.37 3.40 0.86
CA ALA A 443 27.31 3.71 2.27
C ALA A 443 27.00 2.45 3.07
N GLU A 444 27.74 2.25 4.17
CA GLU A 444 27.45 1.19 5.15
C GLU A 444 27.30 1.86 6.53
N TYR A 445 26.19 1.58 7.21
CA TYR A 445 25.86 2.11 8.54
C TYR A 445 25.71 0.91 9.49
N HIS A 446 26.36 0.94 10.66
CA HIS A 446 26.31 -0.13 11.66
C HIS A 446 26.20 0.49 13.05
N THR A 447 25.38 -0.06 13.95
CA THR A 447 25.30 0.40 15.34
C THR A 447 25.46 -0.74 16.37
N SER A 448 26.17 -0.41 17.46
CA SER A 448 26.32 -1.06 18.78
C SER A 448 26.96 -2.45 18.97
N GLU A 449 27.25 -3.26 17.94
CA GLU A 449 28.02 -4.52 18.13
C GLU A 449 29.52 -4.44 17.76
N GLY A 450 30.07 -3.23 17.58
CA GLY A 450 31.52 -2.98 17.55
C GLY A 450 32.16 -2.79 16.17
N ARG A 451 31.52 -2.01 15.27
CA ARG A 451 32.13 -1.52 14.01
C ARG A 451 31.63 -0.11 13.68
N VAL A 452 32.49 0.66 13.00
CA VAL A 452 32.31 2.00 12.40
C VAL A 452 30.85 2.40 12.17
N ASP A 453 30.45 3.55 12.72
CA ASP A 453 29.07 4.03 12.63
C ASP A 453 28.65 4.38 11.20
N MET A 454 29.56 4.97 10.40
CA MET A 454 29.27 5.26 9.00
C MET A 454 30.52 5.14 8.12
N VAL A 455 30.38 4.36 7.05
CA VAL A 455 31.35 4.29 5.96
C VAL A 455 30.73 4.93 4.72
N LEU A 456 31.39 5.91 4.12
CA LEU A 456 31.04 6.44 2.80
C LEU A 456 32.19 6.17 1.82
N GLN A 457 31.90 5.49 0.72
CA GLN A 457 32.89 5.10 -0.27
C GLN A 457 32.48 5.61 -1.66
N PRO A 458 32.73 6.89 -1.98
CA PRO A 458 32.69 7.36 -3.37
C PRO A 458 33.86 6.81 -4.18
N ASP A 459 33.81 6.91 -5.51
CA ASP A 459 34.83 6.34 -6.42
C ASP A 459 36.29 6.70 -6.08
N LYS A 460 36.52 7.86 -5.46
CA LYS A 460 37.85 8.42 -5.19
C LYS A 460 38.29 8.40 -3.71
N PHE A 461 37.36 8.26 -2.77
CA PHE A 461 37.64 8.44 -1.34
C PHE A 461 36.98 7.33 -0.52
N SER A 462 37.43 7.16 0.71
CA SER A 462 36.75 6.31 1.69
C SER A 462 36.74 7.07 3.01
N TYR A 463 35.55 7.35 3.50
CA TYR A 463 35.31 8.00 4.78
C TYR A 463 34.83 6.96 5.78
N ILE A 464 35.39 7.02 6.97
CA ILE A 464 35.04 6.22 8.13
C ILE A 464 34.71 7.25 9.21
N MET A 465 33.48 7.24 9.70
CA MET A 465 32.97 8.21 10.67
C MET A 465 32.43 7.48 11.90
N GLU A 466 32.70 8.05 13.06
CA GLU A 466 32.22 7.60 14.36
C GLU A 466 31.50 8.78 15.03
N PHE A 467 30.34 8.52 15.61
CA PHE A 467 29.44 9.49 16.21
C PHE A 467 29.32 9.20 17.71
N ASN A 468 29.74 10.16 18.54
CA ASN A 468 29.63 10.05 19.99
C ASN A 468 28.80 11.21 20.56
N LEU A 469 27.76 10.90 21.34
CA LEU A 469 26.89 11.88 21.96
C LEU A 469 27.48 12.48 23.26
N ASN A 470 28.31 11.70 23.98
CA ASN A 470 28.74 12.01 25.35
C ASN A 470 30.26 11.81 25.59
N GLY A 471 31.09 11.93 24.55
CA GLY A 471 32.54 11.72 24.64
C GLY A 471 33.35 12.72 23.82
N THR A 472 34.67 12.67 23.97
CA THR A 472 35.60 13.44 23.14
C THR A 472 35.85 12.73 21.81
N ALA A 473 36.34 13.44 20.81
CA ALA A 473 36.76 12.82 19.54
C ALA A 473 37.87 11.78 19.74
N GLU A 474 38.66 11.87 20.82
CA GLU A 474 39.67 10.87 21.20
C GLU A 474 39.07 9.61 21.83
N ASP A 475 37.87 9.69 22.43
CA ASP A 475 37.17 8.53 23.00
C ASP A 475 36.44 7.70 21.93
N ALA A 476 36.28 8.26 20.73
CA ALA A 476 35.55 7.70 19.59
C ALA A 476 36.48 7.27 18.42
N LEU A 477 37.80 7.22 18.64
CA LEU A 477 38.82 6.83 17.65
C LEU A 477 39.73 5.76 18.27
#